data_AF-A0A2U3JWM2-F1
#
_entry.id   AF-A0A2U3JWM2-F1
#
_cell.length_a   1.000
_cell.length_b   1.000
_cell.length_c   1.000
_cell.angle_alpha   90.00
_cell.angle_beta   90.00
_cell.angle_gamma   90.00
#
_symmetry.space_group_name_H-M   'P 1'
#
loop_
_entity.id
_entity.type
_entity.pdbx_description
1 polymer ?
#
loop_
_entity_poly.entity_id
_entity_poly.type
_entity_poly.pdbx_seq_one_letter_code
_entity_poly.pdbx_strand_id
1 'polypeptide(L)'
;MLLKVLAVVVLAVLGWLYFGRTPAVYSGPEEAAPNYQKNKNADPSIPAALSTKDIDSSLTARAKEAAMRGEPIPGVTNPSLAFLEAVKKGDVTFYAVRAYDTCAEDGDVVTLRLPLGADIGPIPLTIAGTVVSVPVVTGQPAQLTVIAVKDGVGGVTLGVQTSGGVWFSQVMPVGGTETMALAIH
;
A
#
# COMPACT_ATOMS: atom_id res chain seq x y z
N MET A 1 27.04 30.64 -34.01
CA MET A 1 26.97 29.19 -33.75
C MET A 1 27.35 28.84 -32.31
N LEU A 2 28.45 29.40 -31.77
CA LEU A 2 28.93 29.17 -30.39
C LEU A 2 27.87 29.41 -29.28
N LEU A 3 27.07 30.48 -29.38
CA LEU A 3 26.07 30.84 -28.37
C LEU A 3 24.94 29.81 -28.21
N LYS A 4 24.55 29.16 -29.32
CA LYS A 4 23.50 28.13 -29.32
C LYS A 4 23.98 26.83 -28.68
N VAL A 5 25.25 26.48 -28.89
CA VAL A 5 25.88 25.31 -28.27
C VAL A 5 25.99 25.52 -26.76
N LEU A 6 26.38 26.73 -26.32
CA LEU A 6 26.46 27.04 -24.89
C LEU A 6 25.09 26.95 -24.19
N ALA A 7 24.03 27.45 -24.84
CA ALA A 7 22.67 27.39 -24.30
C ALA A 7 22.15 25.95 -24.14
N VAL A 8 22.44 25.07 -25.10
CA VAL A 8 22.05 23.65 -25.04
C VAL A 8 22.79 22.93 -23.90
N VAL A 9 24.09 23.22 -23.71
CA VAL A 9 24.87 22.63 -22.62
C VAL A 9 24.35 23.08 -21.25
N VAL A 10 24.04 24.38 -21.09
CA VAL A 10 23.49 24.90 -19.83
C VAL A 10 22.12 24.28 -19.53
N LEU A 11 21.24 24.15 -20.53
CA LEU A 11 19.93 23.51 -20.35
C LEU A 11 20.04 22.02 -20.04
N ALA A 12 21.01 21.31 -20.62
CA ALA A 12 21.26 19.90 -20.30
C ALA A 12 21.78 19.70 -18.87
N VAL A 13 22.67 20.57 -18.40
CA VAL A 13 23.18 20.53 -17.01
C VAL A 13 22.09 20.88 -16.02
N LEU A 14 21.28 21.90 -16.29
CA LEU A 14 20.14 22.27 -15.45
C LEU A 14 19.08 21.17 -15.44
N GLY A 15 18.77 20.59 -16.60
CA GLY A 15 17.86 19.44 -16.70
C GLY A 15 18.37 18.23 -15.92
N TRP A 16 19.67 17.94 -15.96
CA TRP A 16 20.24 16.83 -15.20
C TRP A 16 20.24 17.11 -13.68
N LEU A 17 20.48 18.35 -13.25
CA LEU A 17 20.39 18.71 -11.84
C LEU A 17 18.95 18.65 -11.30
N TYR A 18 17.96 19.01 -12.13
CA TYR A 18 16.56 19.03 -11.73
C TYR A 18 15.86 17.67 -11.84
N PHE A 19 16.19 16.87 -12.85
CA PHE A 19 15.52 15.59 -13.14
C PHE A 19 16.40 14.36 -12.92
N GLY A 20 17.72 14.51 -12.80
CA GLY A 20 18.67 13.41 -12.66
C GLY A 20 18.93 12.96 -11.22
N ARG A 21 18.33 13.63 -10.23
CA ARG A 21 18.31 13.12 -8.85
C ARG A 21 17.18 12.11 -8.73
N THR A 22 17.46 10.87 -9.13
CA THR A 22 16.71 9.73 -8.59
C THR A 22 16.76 9.84 -7.06
N PRO A 23 15.64 9.60 -6.34
CA PRO A 23 15.70 9.52 -4.89
C PRO A 23 16.76 8.48 -4.52
N ALA A 24 17.72 8.88 -3.68
CA ALA A 24 18.78 8.00 -3.25
C ALA A 24 18.14 6.79 -2.56
N VAL A 25 18.25 5.62 -3.19
CA VAL A 25 17.90 4.34 -2.56
C VAL A 25 18.84 4.21 -1.37
N TYR A 26 18.27 4.15 -0.17
CA TYR A 26 19.05 3.93 1.05
C TYR A 26 19.70 2.54 0.95
N SER A 27 21.03 2.49 1.03
CA SER A 27 21.82 1.26 0.88
C SER A 27 22.61 0.90 2.16
N GLY A 28 22.17 1.41 3.32
CA GLY A 28 22.75 1.11 4.63
C GLY A 28 22.00 -0.02 5.34
N PRO A 29 22.46 -0.44 6.54
CA PRO A 29 21.72 -1.40 7.36
C PRO A 29 20.32 -0.86 7.70
N GLU A 30 19.30 -1.72 7.59
CA GLU A 30 17.89 -1.34 7.67
C GLU A 30 17.56 -0.58 8.97
N GLU A 31 18.19 -0.93 10.08
CA GLU A 31 17.96 -0.30 11.39
C GLU A 31 18.38 1.17 11.45
N ALA A 32 19.19 1.62 10.50
CA ALA A 32 19.62 3.00 10.33
C ALA A 32 18.78 3.76 9.28
N ALA A 33 17.74 3.14 8.70
CA ALA A 33 16.82 3.82 7.80
C ALA A 33 15.97 4.86 8.58
N PRO A 34 15.67 6.04 7.99
CA PRO A 34 14.99 7.13 8.70
C PRO A 34 13.61 6.79 9.26
N ASN A 35 12.89 5.85 8.64
CA ASN A 35 11.57 5.44 9.11
C ASN A 35 11.60 4.18 9.99
N TYR A 36 12.72 3.47 10.11
CA TYR A 36 12.80 2.25 10.90
C TYR A 36 12.36 2.48 12.35
N GLN A 37 12.72 3.63 12.93
CA GLN A 37 12.28 4.01 14.28
C GLN A 37 10.77 4.25 14.38
N LYS A 38 10.09 4.64 13.30
CA LYS A 38 8.63 4.77 13.29
C LYS A 38 7.97 3.40 13.29
N ASN A 39 8.50 2.45 12.53
CA ASN A 39 8.00 1.07 12.54
C ASN A 39 8.29 0.37 13.87
N LYS A 40 9.51 0.50 14.40
CA LYS A 40 9.90 -0.08 15.69
C LYS A 40 9.04 0.43 16.85
N ASN A 41 8.65 1.70 16.81
CA ASN A 41 7.80 2.34 17.82
C ASN A 41 6.34 2.49 17.35
N ALA A 42 5.92 1.74 16.32
CA ALA A 42 4.57 1.83 15.80
C ALA A 42 3.57 1.41 16.90
N ASP A 43 2.58 2.27 17.13
CA ASP A 43 1.49 2.00 18.05
C ASP A 43 0.33 1.35 17.27
N PRO A 44 0.04 0.06 17.52
CA PRO A 44 -1.00 -0.67 16.79
C PRO A 44 -2.41 -0.16 17.09
N SER A 45 -2.59 0.72 18.09
CA SER A 45 -3.87 1.36 18.37
C SER A 45 -4.18 2.54 17.44
N ILE A 46 -3.18 3.05 16.70
CA ILE A 46 -3.36 4.13 15.73
C ILE A 46 -3.88 3.54 14.42
N PRO A 47 -5.10 3.89 13.97
CA PRO A 47 -5.66 3.36 12.74
C PRO A 47 -5.10 4.05 11.50
N ALA A 48 -5.18 3.38 10.35
CA ALA A 48 -5.03 4.03 9.05
C ALA A 48 -6.30 4.84 8.76
N ALA A 49 -6.16 6.16 8.69
CA ALA A 49 -7.26 7.07 8.39
C ALA A 49 -7.57 7.07 6.90
N LEU A 50 -8.79 6.71 6.53
CA LEU A 50 -9.32 6.75 5.17
C LEU A 50 -10.37 7.84 5.07
N SER A 51 -10.34 8.59 3.97
CA SER A 51 -11.39 9.58 3.69
C SER A 51 -12.08 9.28 2.37
N THR A 52 -13.15 10.04 2.10
CA THR A 52 -13.81 10.07 0.78
C THR A 52 -12.87 10.30 -0.41
N LYS A 53 -11.70 10.94 -0.22
CA LYS A 53 -10.69 11.13 -1.28
C LYS A 53 -9.97 9.85 -1.66
N ASP A 54 -9.94 8.89 -0.75
CA ASP A 54 -9.29 7.60 -0.96
C ASP A 54 -10.24 6.59 -1.64
N ILE A 55 -11.53 6.92 -1.83
CA ILE A 55 -12.49 6.00 -2.45
C ILE A 55 -12.09 5.68 -3.90
N ASP A 56 -11.88 4.40 -4.17
CA ASP A 56 -11.71 3.85 -5.52
C ASP A 56 -13.10 3.51 -6.09
N SER A 57 -13.79 4.53 -6.58
CA SER A 57 -15.14 4.39 -7.14
C SER A 57 -15.18 3.50 -8.38
N SER A 58 -14.12 3.53 -9.18
CA SER A 58 -13.95 2.71 -10.38
C SER A 58 -13.88 1.23 -10.02
N LEU A 59 -13.00 0.85 -9.09
CA LEU A 59 -12.92 -0.54 -8.66
C LEU A 59 -14.17 -0.96 -7.89
N THR A 60 -14.76 -0.09 -7.07
CA THR A 60 -16.01 -0.40 -6.36
C THR A 60 -17.12 -0.80 -7.34
N ALA A 61 -17.31 -0.04 -8.42
CA ALA A 61 -18.28 -0.37 -9.46
C ALA A 61 -17.92 -1.67 -10.19
N ARG A 62 -16.66 -1.81 -10.62
CA ARG A 62 -16.19 -3.01 -11.33
C ARG A 62 -16.28 -4.28 -10.50
N ALA A 63 -15.98 -4.20 -9.20
CA ALA A 63 -16.08 -5.33 -8.27
C ALA A 63 -17.53 -5.81 -8.14
N LYS A 64 -18.48 -4.86 -8.03
CA LYS A 64 -19.92 -5.18 -8.01
C LYS A 64 -20.35 -5.89 -9.29
N GLU A 65 -19.98 -5.34 -10.45
CA GLU A 65 -20.32 -5.95 -11.74
C GLU A 65 -19.69 -7.34 -11.92
N ALA A 66 -18.42 -7.51 -11.54
CA ALA A 66 -17.73 -8.79 -11.60
C ALA A 66 -18.42 -9.83 -10.69
N ALA A 67 -18.73 -9.45 -9.45
CA ALA A 67 -19.40 -10.34 -8.49
C ALA A 67 -20.80 -10.75 -8.99
N MET A 68 -21.57 -9.84 -9.59
CA MET A 68 -22.87 -10.15 -10.19
C MET A 68 -22.78 -11.13 -11.37
N ARG A 69 -21.68 -11.08 -12.13
CA ARG A 69 -21.39 -11.98 -13.26
C ARG A 69 -20.69 -13.29 -12.86
N GLY A 70 -20.29 -13.44 -11.59
CA GLY A 70 -19.48 -14.56 -11.13
C GLY A 70 -18.03 -14.51 -11.64
N GLU A 71 -17.55 -13.34 -12.04
CA GLU A 71 -16.18 -13.11 -12.48
C GLU A 71 -15.26 -12.79 -11.28
N PRO A 72 -13.94 -13.06 -11.38
CA PRO A 72 -12.98 -12.66 -10.37
C PRO A 72 -12.98 -11.14 -10.14
N ILE A 73 -12.98 -10.72 -8.87
CA ILE A 73 -12.83 -9.31 -8.50
C ILE A 73 -11.35 -8.93 -8.64
N PRO A 74 -10.99 -7.88 -9.40
CA PRO A 74 -9.60 -7.47 -9.57
C PRO A 74 -8.92 -7.17 -8.23
N GLY A 75 -7.71 -7.71 -8.04
CA GLY A 75 -6.91 -7.50 -6.82
C GLY A 75 -7.36 -8.29 -5.60
N VAL A 76 -8.47 -9.04 -5.69
CA VAL A 76 -8.97 -9.90 -4.61
C VAL A 76 -8.79 -11.37 -4.99
N THR A 77 -8.22 -12.13 -4.06
CA THR A 77 -8.01 -13.57 -4.18
C THR A 77 -8.74 -14.30 -3.05
N ASN A 78 -9.11 -15.55 -3.29
CA ASN A 78 -9.80 -16.42 -2.34
C ASN A 78 -11.00 -15.75 -1.62
N PRO A 79 -11.91 -15.05 -2.33
CA PRO A 79 -13.03 -14.39 -1.66
C PRO A 79 -13.98 -15.42 -1.06
N SER A 80 -14.41 -15.20 0.18
CA SER A 80 -15.46 -15.98 0.79
C SER A 80 -16.81 -15.72 0.11
N LEU A 81 -17.75 -16.64 0.26
CA LEU A 81 -19.12 -16.44 -0.22
C LEU A 81 -19.76 -15.21 0.43
N ALA A 82 -19.51 -14.98 1.72
CA ALA A 82 -20.04 -13.84 2.46
C ALA A 82 -19.52 -12.50 1.90
N PHE A 83 -18.23 -12.44 1.54
CA PHE A 83 -17.64 -11.27 0.90
C PHE A 83 -18.27 -11.00 -0.48
N LEU A 84 -18.40 -12.03 -1.32
CA LEU A 84 -19.03 -11.89 -2.63
C LEU A 84 -20.47 -11.37 -2.54
N GLU A 85 -21.26 -11.89 -1.60
CA GLU A 85 -22.63 -11.43 -1.39
C GLU A 85 -22.70 -9.98 -0.89
N ALA A 86 -21.78 -9.54 -0.03
CA ALA A 86 -21.69 -8.14 0.38
C ALA A 86 -21.36 -7.22 -0.80
N VAL A 87 -20.44 -7.64 -1.68
CA VAL A 87 -20.09 -6.89 -2.89
C VAL A 87 -21.30 -6.76 -3.83
N LYS A 88 -22.05 -7.86 -4.06
CA LYS A 88 -23.27 -7.84 -4.89
C LYS A 88 -24.34 -6.89 -4.36
N LYS A 89 -24.55 -6.88 -3.03
CA LYS A 89 -25.49 -5.97 -2.36
C LYS A 89 -25.07 -4.51 -2.45
N GLY A 90 -23.80 -4.24 -2.71
CA GLY A 90 -23.24 -2.89 -2.72
C GLY A 90 -22.84 -2.40 -1.32
N ASP A 91 -22.64 -3.33 -0.37
CA ASP A 91 -22.25 -3.01 1.00
C ASP A 91 -20.74 -2.78 1.14
N VAL A 92 -19.98 -2.93 0.05
CA VAL A 92 -18.52 -2.83 0.03
C VAL A 92 -18.08 -1.58 -0.70
N THR A 93 -17.23 -0.78 -0.05
CA THR A 93 -16.53 0.36 -0.66
C THR A 93 -15.04 0.06 -0.71
N PHE A 94 -14.42 0.24 -1.87
CA PHE A 94 -12.97 0.09 -2.01
C PHE A 94 -12.27 1.43 -1.82
N TYR A 95 -11.15 1.42 -1.09
CA TYR A 95 -10.31 2.59 -0.88
C TYR A 95 -8.91 2.33 -1.45
N ALA A 96 -8.45 3.19 -2.36
CA ALA A 96 -7.09 3.14 -2.89
C ALA A 96 -6.11 3.65 -1.83
N VAL A 97 -5.13 2.82 -1.50
CA VAL A 97 -4.04 3.14 -0.58
C VAL A 97 -2.71 2.81 -1.24
N ARG A 98 -1.65 3.54 -0.91
CA ARG A 98 -0.29 3.24 -1.37
C ARG A 98 0.44 2.48 -0.28
N ALA A 99 0.65 1.19 -0.49
CA ALA A 99 1.48 0.32 0.36
C ALA A 99 2.93 0.39 -0.12
N TYR A 100 3.89 0.66 0.75
CA TYR A 100 5.28 0.84 0.36
C TYR A 100 6.24 0.39 1.44
N ASP A 101 7.47 0.11 1.01
CA ASP A 101 8.58 -0.20 1.90
C ASP A 101 9.07 1.07 2.58
N THR A 102 9.09 1.07 3.91
CA THR A 102 9.47 2.27 4.67
C THR A 102 10.97 2.43 4.86
N CYS A 103 11.75 1.37 4.68
CA CYS A 103 13.16 1.32 5.06
C CYS A 103 14.08 1.13 3.85
N ALA A 104 13.95 0.01 3.15
CA ALA A 104 14.87 -0.38 2.08
C ALA A 104 14.19 -1.28 1.06
N GLU A 105 14.41 -1.06 -0.24
CA GLU A 105 13.87 -1.96 -1.26
C GLU A 105 14.70 -3.24 -1.36
N ASP A 106 14.36 -4.23 -0.56
CA ASP A 106 15.11 -5.48 -0.41
C ASP A 106 14.30 -6.74 -0.82
N GLY A 107 13.05 -6.54 -1.24
CA GLY A 107 12.20 -7.58 -1.79
C GLY A 107 11.15 -8.13 -0.83
N ASP A 108 10.80 -7.36 0.20
CA ASP A 108 9.64 -7.55 1.06
C ASP A 108 8.32 -7.74 0.31
N VAL A 109 7.47 -8.61 0.84
CA VAL A 109 6.13 -8.91 0.30
C VAL A 109 5.14 -9.10 1.43
N VAL A 110 3.96 -8.48 1.28
CA VAL A 110 2.83 -8.66 2.21
C VAL A 110 1.56 -9.13 1.51
N THR A 111 0.64 -9.70 2.28
CA THR A 111 -0.75 -9.92 1.88
C THR A 111 -1.66 -9.26 2.90
N LEU A 112 -2.72 -8.61 2.44
CA LEU A 112 -3.75 -8.05 3.32
C LEU A 112 -4.96 -8.98 3.34
N ARG A 113 -5.37 -9.43 4.51
CA ARG A 113 -6.53 -10.31 4.70
C ARG A 113 -7.70 -9.54 5.29
N LEU A 114 -8.87 -9.72 4.69
CA LEU A 114 -10.12 -9.16 5.17
C LEU A 114 -10.75 -10.02 6.29
N PRO A 115 -11.41 -9.39 7.28
CA PRO A 115 -12.17 -10.10 8.31
C PRO A 115 -13.24 -11.03 7.73
N LEU A 116 -13.90 -10.60 6.64
CA LEU A 116 -14.97 -11.36 6.00
C LEU A 116 -14.44 -12.46 5.06
N GLY A 117 -13.13 -12.70 5.02
CA GLY A 117 -12.50 -13.72 4.19
C GLY A 117 -12.34 -13.25 2.74
N ALA A 118 -11.15 -12.76 2.44
CA ALA A 118 -10.62 -12.41 1.11
C ALA A 118 -9.18 -11.92 1.31
N ASP A 119 -8.32 -12.16 0.34
CA ASP A 119 -6.92 -11.74 0.40
C ASP A 119 -6.60 -10.74 -0.73
N ILE A 120 -5.84 -9.69 -0.42
CA ILE A 120 -5.30 -8.72 -1.36
C ILE A 120 -3.80 -8.92 -1.42
N GLY A 121 -3.30 -9.23 -2.60
CA GLY A 121 -1.88 -9.50 -2.82
C GLY A 121 -1.63 -10.85 -3.49
N PRO A 122 -0.37 -11.31 -3.52
CA PRO A 122 0.81 -10.72 -2.84
C PRO A 122 1.15 -9.31 -3.32
N ILE A 123 1.57 -8.43 -2.41
CA ILE A 123 1.93 -7.03 -2.65
C ILE A 123 3.44 -6.90 -2.44
N PRO A 124 4.23 -6.74 -3.51
CA PRO A 124 5.63 -6.37 -3.38
C PRO A 124 5.74 -4.98 -2.77
N LEU A 125 6.57 -4.86 -1.73
CA LEU A 125 6.93 -3.59 -1.13
C LEU A 125 8.14 -3.03 -1.87
N THR A 126 7.96 -1.80 -2.35
CA THR A 126 9.02 -1.02 -3.00
C THR A 126 9.02 0.36 -2.35
N ILE A 127 10.12 1.09 -2.46
CA ILE A 127 10.17 2.48 -1.96
C ILE A 127 9.17 3.35 -2.75
N ALA A 128 9.00 3.07 -4.05
CA ALA A 128 8.05 3.75 -4.93
C ALA A 128 6.59 3.47 -4.56
N GLY A 129 6.32 2.35 -3.88
CA GLY A 129 5.01 1.96 -3.40
C GLY A 129 4.10 1.39 -4.47
N THR A 130 3.22 0.51 -4.04
CA THR A 130 2.20 -0.17 -4.84
C THR A 130 0.83 0.35 -4.41
N VAL A 131 0.05 0.86 -5.37
CA VAL A 131 -1.35 1.24 -5.08
C VAL A 131 -2.19 -0.03 -5.08
N VAL A 132 -2.90 -0.26 -3.98
CA VAL A 132 -3.85 -1.35 -3.80
C VAL A 132 -5.17 -0.81 -3.29
N SER A 133 -6.26 -1.48 -3.61
CA SER A 133 -7.58 -1.02 -3.22
C SER A 133 -8.15 -1.94 -2.14
N VAL A 134 -8.31 -1.42 -0.93
CA VAL A 134 -8.77 -2.16 0.24
C VAL A 134 -10.29 -2.12 0.36
N PRO A 135 -11.00 -3.27 0.42
CA PRO A 135 -12.43 -3.28 0.62
C PRO A 135 -12.78 -3.07 2.08
N VAL A 136 -13.73 -2.17 2.33
CA VAL A 136 -14.37 -1.97 3.64
C VAL A 136 -15.84 -2.37 3.50
N VAL A 137 -16.28 -3.29 4.37
CA VAL A 137 -17.64 -3.82 4.36
C VAL A 137 -18.49 -3.09 5.40
N THR A 138 -19.62 -2.53 4.98
CA THR A 138 -20.55 -1.83 5.86
C THR A 138 -21.06 -2.77 6.97
N GLY A 139 -21.03 -2.31 8.22
CA GLY A 139 -21.48 -3.08 9.38
C GLY A 139 -20.50 -4.16 9.86
N GLN A 140 -19.30 -4.27 9.26
CA GLN A 140 -18.20 -5.08 9.77
C GLN A 140 -17.11 -4.19 10.40
N PRO A 141 -16.27 -4.73 11.29
CA PRO A 141 -15.08 -4.03 11.76
C PRO A 141 -14.22 -3.59 10.56
N ALA A 142 -13.96 -2.29 10.46
CA ALA A 142 -13.08 -1.74 9.45
C ALA A 142 -11.63 -2.00 9.86
N GLN A 143 -11.12 -3.17 9.51
CA GLN A 143 -9.75 -3.59 9.81
C GLN A 143 -9.26 -4.58 8.76
N LEU A 144 -7.94 -4.70 8.63
CA LEU A 144 -7.28 -5.73 7.83
C LEU A 144 -6.23 -6.43 8.67
N THR A 145 -5.95 -7.69 8.36
CA THR A 145 -4.76 -8.37 8.87
C THR A 145 -3.67 -8.27 7.81
N VAL A 146 -2.59 -7.58 8.13
CA VAL A 146 -1.36 -7.58 7.35
C VAL A 146 -0.62 -8.87 7.66
N ILE A 147 -0.17 -9.57 6.63
CA ILE A 147 0.60 -10.82 6.76
C ILE A 147 1.92 -10.62 6.03
N ALA A 148 3.04 -10.74 6.74
CA ALA A 148 4.38 -10.74 6.15
C ALA A 148 4.62 -12.07 5.42
N VAL A 149 4.77 -12.03 4.10
CA VAL A 149 4.90 -13.24 3.25
C VAL A 149 6.35 -13.54 2.93
N LYS A 150 7.14 -12.51 2.68
CA LYS A 150 8.56 -12.60 2.38
C LYS A 150 9.27 -11.40 2.96
N ASP A 151 10.43 -11.67 3.54
CA ASP A 151 11.39 -10.68 4.05
C ASP A 151 12.59 -10.65 3.11
N GLY A 152 13.02 -9.45 2.72
CA GLY A 152 14.29 -9.24 2.05
C GLY A 152 15.44 -9.41 3.03
N VAL A 153 15.59 -8.45 3.96
CA VAL A 153 16.54 -8.46 5.07
C VAL A 153 16.06 -7.56 6.21
N GLY A 154 15.98 -8.10 7.44
CA GLY A 154 15.86 -7.29 8.67
C GLY A 154 14.42 -7.15 9.20
N GLY A 155 13.47 -7.72 8.46
CA GLY A 155 12.06 -7.81 8.83
C GLY A 155 11.20 -6.95 7.93
N VAL A 156 9.93 -7.32 7.81
CA VAL A 156 9.02 -6.64 6.90
C VAL A 156 8.54 -5.32 7.48
N THR A 157 8.81 -4.21 6.78
CA THR A 157 8.39 -2.86 7.20
C THR A 157 7.43 -2.20 6.22
N LEU A 158 6.16 -2.13 6.63
CA LEU A 158 5.08 -1.59 5.79
C LEU A 158 4.69 -0.18 6.21
N GLY A 159 4.66 0.72 5.23
CA GLY A 159 3.94 1.99 5.28
C GLY A 159 2.67 1.92 4.43
N VAL A 160 1.56 2.40 4.96
CA VAL A 160 0.31 2.58 4.19
C VAL A 160 -0.02 4.07 4.16
N GLN A 161 0.12 4.66 2.98
CA GLN A 161 -0.17 6.07 2.74
C GLN A 161 -1.59 6.24 2.18
N THR A 162 -2.32 7.16 2.80
CA THR A 162 -3.69 7.58 2.46
C THR A 162 -3.76 9.11 2.43
N SER A 163 -4.93 9.67 2.11
CA SER A 163 -5.18 11.10 2.26
C SER A 163 -5.15 11.59 3.72
N GLY A 164 -5.34 10.70 4.68
CA GLY A 164 -5.32 10.98 6.12
C GLY A 164 -3.94 10.94 6.75
N GLY A 165 -2.91 10.47 6.03
CA GLY A 165 -1.54 10.39 6.51
C GLY A 165 -0.87 9.07 6.16
N VAL A 166 0.08 8.66 6.99
CA VAL A 166 0.78 7.39 6.84
C VAL A 166 0.60 6.57 8.12
N TRP A 167 0.09 5.36 7.94
CA TRP A 167 0.12 4.31 8.96
C TRP A 167 1.40 3.49 8.80
N PHE A 168 2.01 3.10 9.92
CA PHE A 168 3.23 2.29 9.94
C PHE A 168 2.93 0.98 10.67
N SER A 169 3.36 -0.13 10.08
CA SER A 169 3.37 -1.42 10.77
C SER A 169 4.52 -1.47 11.78
N GLN A 170 4.41 -2.36 12.75
CA GLN A 170 5.57 -2.91 13.44
C GLN A 170 6.47 -3.66 12.45
N VAL A 171 7.74 -3.84 12.83
CA VAL A 171 8.67 -4.71 12.09
C VAL A 171 8.19 -6.15 12.26
N MET A 172 7.76 -6.80 11.17
CA MET A 172 7.18 -8.14 11.23
C MET A 172 8.18 -9.19 10.73
N PRO A 173 8.38 -10.32 11.43
CA PRO A 173 9.07 -11.47 10.84
C PRO A 173 8.20 -12.12 9.75
N VAL A 174 8.81 -12.92 8.87
CA VAL A 174 8.04 -13.74 7.90
C VAL A 174 7.02 -14.63 8.61
N GLY A 175 5.78 -14.63 8.12
CA GLY A 175 4.64 -15.30 8.74
C GLY A 175 4.02 -14.54 9.92
N GLY A 176 4.67 -13.46 10.37
CA GLY A 176 4.13 -12.51 11.33
C GLY A 176 2.92 -11.78 10.77
N THR A 177 2.03 -11.36 11.67
CA THR A 177 0.81 -10.66 11.32
C THR A 177 0.57 -9.47 12.22
N GLU A 178 -0.02 -8.43 11.66
CA GLU A 178 -0.46 -7.26 12.41
C GLU A 178 -1.89 -6.87 11.99
N THR A 179 -2.69 -6.38 12.94
CA THR A 179 -4.01 -5.85 12.62
C THR A 179 -3.88 -4.36 12.32
N MET A 180 -4.19 -3.97 11.09
CA MET A 180 -4.34 -2.57 10.69
C MET A 180 -5.81 -2.18 10.86
N ALA A 181 -6.13 -1.46 11.93
CA ALA A 181 -7.43 -0.82 12.09
C ALA A 181 -7.59 0.29 11.05
N LEU A 182 -8.80 0.48 10.53
CA LEU A 182 -9.14 1.52 9.56
C LEU A 182 -10.14 2.48 10.22
N ALA A 183 -9.84 3.77 10.17
CA ALA A 183 -10.75 4.83 10.59
C ALA A 183 -11.32 5.51 9.36
N ILE A 184 -12.64 5.41 9.15
CA ILE A 184 -13.32 6.00 7.99
C ILE A 184 -13.88 7.37 8.37
N HIS A 185 -13.56 8.40 7.59
CA HIS A 185 -13.95 9.80 7.83
C HIS A 185 -14.68 10.43 6.64
#